data_AF-A0A4R9BH53-F1
#
_entry.id   AF-A0A4R9BH53-F1
#
_cell.length_a   1.000
_cell.length_b   1.000
_cell.length_c   1.000
_cell.angle_alpha   90.00
_cell.angle_beta   90.00
_cell.angle_gamma   90.00
#
_symmetry.space_group_name_H-M   'P 1'
#
loop_
_entity.id
_entity.type
_entity.pdbx_description
1 polymer ?
#
loop_
_entity_poly.entity_id
_entity_poly.type
_entity_poly.pdbx_seq_one_letter_code
_entity_poly.pdbx_strand_id
1 'polypeptide(L)'
;MSERFRVLVCDEAQWLSRECFELWRHLWDDRRTDIAIVFVGGGDCYQVLRREPMLSSRVYVWQEFRRLTREQVLAVIPAYHRVWADADPEDIIYTDGHAAHGNFRAWSKITAHLVTALERLERERPNREVLQWVFGRLGGSGG
;
A
#
# COMPACT_ATOMS: atom_id res chain seq x y z
N MET A 1 30.62 -6.37 -15.08
CA MET A 1 29.72 -5.63 -14.19
C MET A 1 28.47 -5.33 -15.00
N SER A 2 27.26 -5.46 -14.41
CA SER A 2 26.03 -5.01 -15.06
C SER A 2 26.15 -3.52 -15.39
N GLU A 3 25.79 -3.11 -16.60
CA GLU A 3 25.86 -1.70 -17.04
C GLU A 3 24.80 -0.79 -16.39
N ARG A 4 23.83 -1.38 -15.67
CA ARG A 4 22.73 -0.64 -15.05
C ARG A 4 22.30 -1.28 -13.73
N PHE A 5 22.15 -0.44 -12.71
CA PHE A 5 21.56 -0.79 -11.43
C PHE A 5 20.08 -1.18 -11.61
N ARG A 6 19.63 -2.26 -10.95
CA ARG A 6 18.23 -2.72 -11.02
C ARG A 6 17.66 -2.97 -9.62
N VAL A 7 16.36 -2.77 -9.48
CA VAL A 7 15.63 -3.16 -8.26
C VAL A 7 14.75 -4.36 -8.58
N LEU A 8 14.91 -5.43 -7.81
CA LEU A 8 14.04 -6.60 -7.86
C LEU A 8 13.08 -6.53 -6.67
N VAL A 9 11.78 -6.52 -6.95
CA VAL A 9 10.75 -6.52 -5.92
C VAL A 9 10.03 -7.85 -5.95
N CYS A 10 10.00 -8.54 -4.81
CA CYS A 10 9.21 -9.75 -4.63
C CYS A 10 8.07 -9.45 -3.67
N ASP A 11 6.85 -9.41 -4.20
CA ASP A 11 5.65 -9.32 -3.38
C ASP A 11 5.25 -10.68 -2.83
N GLU A 12 4.54 -10.68 -1.71
CA GLU A 12 4.10 -11.86 -0.98
C GLU A 12 5.22 -12.88 -0.69
N ALA A 13 6.41 -12.38 -0.32
CA ALA A 13 7.63 -13.16 -0.15
C ALA A 13 7.51 -14.29 0.90
N GLN A 14 6.51 -14.25 1.79
CA GLN A 14 6.22 -15.32 2.74
C GLN A 14 5.87 -16.67 2.07
N TRP A 15 5.51 -16.67 0.79
CA TRP A 15 5.20 -17.89 0.03
C TRP A 15 6.42 -18.54 -0.62
N LEU A 16 7.57 -17.87 -0.61
CA LEU A 16 8.79 -18.44 -1.19
C LEU A 16 9.26 -19.65 -0.37
N SER A 17 9.70 -20.69 -1.08
CA SER A 17 10.37 -21.82 -0.44
C SER A 17 11.81 -21.44 -0.05
N ARG A 18 12.44 -22.28 0.75
CA ARG A 18 13.84 -22.12 1.14
C ARG A 18 14.78 -22.11 -0.06
N GLU A 19 14.54 -22.99 -1.04
CA GLU A 19 15.31 -23.06 -2.28
C GLU A 19 15.20 -21.78 -3.09
N CYS A 20 14.02 -21.14 -3.11
CA CYS A 20 13.86 -19.84 -3.74
C CYS A 20 14.69 -18.78 -3.01
N PHE A 21 14.69 -18.75 -1.67
CA PHE A 21 15.51 -17.80 -0.91
C PHE A 21 17.01 -17.97 -1.16
N GLU A 22 17.50 -19.20 -1.35
CA GLU A 22 18.88 -19.44 -1.76
C GLU A 22 19.20 -18.83 -3.12
N LEU A 23 18.28 -18.91 -4.09
CA LEU A 23 18.46 -18.25 -5.38
C LEU A 23 18.55 -16.73 -5.22
N TRP A 24 17.67 -16.11 -4.43
CA TRP A 24 17.73 -14.68 -4.14
C TRP A 24 19.04 -14.27 -3.47
N ARG A 25 19.55 -15.11 -2.55
CA ARG A 25 20.86 -14.90 -1.92
C ARG A 25 21.99 -14.98 -2.95
N HIS A 26 21.96 -15.95 -3.84
CA HIS A 26 22.98 -16.08 -4.90
C HIS A 26 22.97 -14.87 -5.85
N LEU A 27 21.79 -14.36 -6.19
CA LEU A 27 21.65 -13.14 -6.99
C LEU A 27 22.18 -11.91 -6.24
N TRP A 28 22.02 -11.81 -4.93
CA TRP A 28 22.60 -10.72 -4.14
C TRP A 28 24.13 -10.81 -4.04
N ASP A 29 24.65 -12.01 -3.82
CA ASP A 29 26.09 -12.23 -3.58
C ASP A 29 26.93 -12.13 -4.88
N ASP A 30 26.32 -12.24 -6.07
CA ASP A 30 27.03 -12.12 -7.34
C ASP A 30 27.48 -10.67 -7.60
N ARG A 31 28.80 -10.46 -7.68
CA ARG A 31 29.39 -9.13 -7.94
C ARG A 31 29.11 -8.61 -9.36
N ARG A 32 28.57 -9.44 -10.25
CA ARG A 32 28.17 -9.04 -11.60
C ARG A 32 26.79 -8.39 -11.61
N THR A 33 25.96 -8.68 -10.62
CA THR A 33 24.63 -8.09 -10.45
C THR A 33 24.73 -6.84 -9.57
N ASP A 34 24.55 -5.69 -10.20
CA ASP A 34 24.40 -4.41 -9.49
C ASP A 34 22.91 -4.21 -9.21
N ILE A 35 22.43 -4.73 -8.07
CA ILE A 35 21.00 -4.80 -7.76
C ILE A 35 20.68 -4.42 -6.31
N ALA A 36 19.44 -3.97 -6.09
CA ALA A 36 18.78 -4.01 -4.79
C ALA A 36 17.61 -5.00 -4.82
N ILE A 37 17.41 -5.71 -3.72
CA ILE A 37 16.29 -6.65 -3.55
C ILE A 37 15.37 -6.11 -2.46
N VAL A 38 14.08 -6.06 -2.76
CA VAL A 38 13.02 -5.64 -1.83
C VAL A 38 12.03 -6.79 -1.69
N PHE A 39 11.95 -7.35 -0.50
CA PHE A 39 10.89 -8.29 -0.14
C PHE A 39 9.72 -7.53 0.47
N VAL A 40 8.52 -7.79 -0.04
CA VAL A 40 7.25 -7.27 0.45
C VAL A 40 6.38 -8.45 0.81
N GLY A 41 5.58 -8.32 1.86
CA GLY A 41 4.65 -9.37 2.23
C GLY A 41 3.80 -9.01 3.43
N GLY A 42 2.88 -9.92 3.76
CA GLY A 42 1.96 -9.77 4.89
C GLY A 42 2.60 -9.99 6.26
N GLY A 43 1.76 -10.14 7.29
CA GLY A 43 2.18 -10.18 8.69
C GLY A 43 3.16 -11.28 9.09
N ASP A 44 3.32 -12.32 8.27
CA ASP A 44 4.25 -13.43 8.51
C ASP A 44 5.56 -13.33 7.69
N CYS A 45 5.68 -12.33 6.80
CA CYS A 45 6.83 -12.18 5.92
C CYS A 45 8.14 -11.98 6.70
N TYR A 46 8.09 -11.17 7.76
CA TYR A 46 9.23 -10.97 8.65
C TYR A 46 9.71 -12.28 9.29
N GLN A 47 8.77 -13.11 9.77
CA GLN A 47 9.04 -14.37 10.46
C GLN A 47 9.64 -15.38 9.48
N VAL A 48 9.11 -15.46 8.25
CA VAL A 48 9.63 -16.34 7.20
C VAL A 48 11.05 -15.95 6.83
N LEU A 49 11.30 -14.68 6.50
CA LEU A 49 12.64 -14.22 6.13
C LEU A 49 13.65 -14.36 7.28
N ARG A 50 13.23 -14.09 8.53
CA ARG A 50 14.09 -14.20 9.71
C ARG A 50 14.47 -15.64 10.04
N ARG A 51 13.67 -16.63 9.64
CA ARG A 51 13.97 -18.05 9.80
C ARG A 51 15.08 -18.54 8.86
N GLU A 52 15.46 -17.76 7.85
CA GLU A 52 16.58 -18.04 6.95
C GLU A 52 17.78 -17.15 7.33
N PRO A 53 18.73 -17.63 8.16
CA PRO A 53 19.80 -16.77 8.72
C PRO A 53 20.74 -16.21 7.64
N MET A 54 20.96 -16.97 6.57
CA MET A 54 21.85 -16.56 5.48
C MET A 54 21.29 -15.41 4.66
N LEU A 55 19.96 -15.27 4.57
CA LEU A 55 19.31 -14.17 3.88
C LEU A 55 19.07 -12.99 4.84
N SER A 56 18.53 -13.25 6.05
CA SER A 56 18.18 -12.20 7.00
C SER A 56 19.37 -11.36 7.47
N SER A 57 20.57 -11.94 7.56
CA SER A 57 21.82 -11.21 7.87
C SER A 57 22.24 -10.19 6.81
N ARG A 58 21.70 -10.29 5.60
CA ARG A 58 21.96 -9.38 4.47
C ARG A 58 20.87 -8.33 4.30
N VAL A 59 19.76 -8.43 5.04
CA VAL A 59 18.69 -7.44 4.99
C VAL A 59 19.12 -6.21 5.79
N TYR A 60 19.39 -5.12 5.08
CA TYR A 60 19.85 -3.87 5.68
C TYR A 60 18.72 -3.11 6.40
N VAL A 61 17.50 -3.13 5.85
CA VAL A 61 16.35 -2.41 6.38
C VAL A 61 15.17 -3.35 6.52
N TRP A 62 14.57 -3.34 7.71
CA TRP A 62 13.26 -3.93 7.98
C TRP A 62 12.27 -2.80 8.20
N GLN A 63 11.31 -2.66 7.29
CA GLN A 63 10.28 -1.63 7.39
C GLN A 63 8.90 -2.28 7.52
N GLU A 64 8.20 -1.94 8.59
CA GLU A 64 6.79 -2.30 8.77
C GLU A 64 5.91 -1.19 8.21
N PHE A 65 4.93 -1.54 7.37
CA PHE A 65 3.88 -0.62 6.95
C PHE A 65 2.75 -0.64 7.99
N ARG A 66 2.42 0.53 8.53
CA ARG A 66 1.34 0.70 9.50
C ARG A 66 0.21 1.50 8.87
N ARG A 67 -0.96 1.44 9.52
CA ARG A 67 -2.06 2.36 9.23
C ARG A 67 -1.57 3.80 9.40
N LEU A 68 -2.02 4.67 8.50
CA LEU A 68 -1.77 6.10 8.60
C LEU A 68 -2.39 6.66 9.88
N THR A 69 -1.68 7.54 10.57
CA THR A 69 -2.27 8.34 11.65
C THR A 69 -3.19 9.40 11.06
N ARG A 70 -4.03 10.03 11.89
CA ARG A 70 -4.92 11.11 11.45
C ARG A 70 -4.15 12.25 10.77
N GLU A 71 -3.00 12.63 11.30
CA GLU A 71 -2.13 13.67 10.75
C GLU A 71 -1.57 13.24 9.38
N GLN A 72 -1.16 11.99 9.27
CA GLN A 72 -0.68 11.44 7.99
C GLN A 72 -1.81 11.34 6.97
N VAL A 73 -3.02 10.97 7.38
CA VAL A 73 -4.20 10.95 6.49
C VAL A 73 -4.45 12.35 5.92
N LEU A 74 -4.48 13.38 6.77
CA LEU A 74 -4.69 14.76 6.33
C LEU A 74 -3.56 15.29 5.43
N ALA A 75 -2.34 14.79 5.57
CA ALA A 75 -1.23 15.15 4.71
C ALA A 75 -1.22 14.38 3.38
N VAL A 76 -1.51 13.08 3.40
CA VAL A 76 -1.33 12.18 2.26
C VAL A 76 -2.55 12.16 1.35
N ILE A 77 -3.76 12.15 1.89
CA ILE A 77 -4.98 11.95 1.09
C ILE A 77 -5.26 13.09 0.10
N PRO A 78 -5.10 14.38 0.46
CA PRO A 78 -5.25 15.45 -0.52
C PRO A 78 -4.25 15.35 -1.69
N ALA A 79 -3.04 14.85 -1.43
CA ALA A 79 -2.01 14.66 -2.45
C ALA A 79 -2.16 13.35 -3.24
N TYR A 80 -2.92 12.39 -2.74
CA TYR A 80 -3.08 11.06 -3.34
C TYR A 80 -3.84 11.11 -4.67
N HIS A 81 -4.97 11.82 -4.72
CA HIS A 81 -5.80 11.89 -5.91
C HIS A 81 -6.54 13.23 -6.00
N ARG A 82 -6.67 13.77 -7.22
CA ARG A 82 -7.29 15.09 -7.49
C ARG A 82 -8.67 15.29 -6.85
N VAL A 83 -9.43 14.22 -6.71
CA VAL A 83 -10.78 14.25 -6.11
C VAL A 83 -10.77 14.71 -4.65
N TRP A 84 -9.64 14.54 -3.96
CA TRP A 84 -9.45 14.93 -2.57
C TRP A 84 -8.68 16.24 -2.41
N ALA A 85 -8.12 16.79 -3.48
CA ALA A 85 -7.20 17.93 -3.42
C ALA A 85 -7.84 19.16 -2.75
N ASP A 86 -9.11 19.41 -3.06
CA ASP A 86 -9.90 20.52 -2.50
C ASP A 86 -11.01 20.03 -1.54
N ALA A 87 -10.91 18.79 -1.05
CA ALA A 87 -11.89 18.25 -0.11
C ALA A 87 -11.75 18.92 1.27
N ASP A 88 -12.87 19.10 1.96
CA ASP A 88 -12.86 19.60 3.33
C ASP A 88 -12.10 18.60 4.24
N PRO A 89 -11.12 19.04 5.05
CA PRO A 89 -10.42 18.18 6.01
C PRO A 89 -11.35 17.38 6.92
N GLU A 90 -12.49 17.94 7.33
CA GLU A 90 -13.47 17.25 8.17
C GLU A 90 -14.16 16.10 7.43
N ASP A 91 -14.36 16.21 6.12
CA ASP A 91 -14.89 15.14 5.28
C ASP A 91 -13.86 14.04 5.02
N ILE A 92 -12.57 14.39 4.93
CA ILE A 92 -11.46 13.41 4.89
C ILE A 92 -11.40 12.64 6.21
N ILE A 93 -11.41 13.36 7.34
CA ILE A 93 -11.43 12.76 8.68
C ILE A 93 -12.63 11.84 8.87
N TYR A 94 -13.80 12.29 8.44
CA TYR A 94 -15.03 11.51 8.53
C TYR A 94 -14.92 10.21 7.75
N THR A 95 -14.42 10.30 6.51
CA THR A 95 -14.17 9.15 5.64
C THR A 95 -13.19 8.17 6.26
N ASP A 96 -12.10 8.67 6.86
CA ASP A 96 -11.16 7.83 7.57
C ASP A 96 -11.81 7.11 8.74
N GLY A 97 -12.55 7.85 9.57
CA GLY A 97 -13.19 7.30 10.76
C GLY A 97 -14.29 6.28 10.46
N HIS A 98 -14.97 6.38 9.31
CA HIS A 98 -16.11 5.52 8.97
C HIS A 98 -15.75 4.32 8.10
N ALA A 99 -14.77 4.43 7.21
CA ALA A 99 -14.53 3.43 6.18
C ALA A 99 -13.06 3.07 5.97
N ALA A 100 -12.15 4.05 6.04
CA ALA A 100 -10.76 3.81 5.64
C ALA A 100 -9.85 3.36 6.80
N HIS A 101 -10.06 3.89 8.00
CA HIS A 101 -9.32 3.59 9.23
C HIS A 101 -7.79 3.58 9.04
N GLY A 102 -7.25 4.61 8.37
CA GLY A 102 -5.83 4.74 8.03
C GLY A 102 -5.29 3.69 7.05
N ASN A 103 -6.14 2.80 6.51
CA ASN A 103 -5.75 1.78 5.56
C ASN A 103 -5.76 2.35 4.14
N PHE A 104 -4.59 2.46 3.52
CA PHE A 104 -4.45 3.06 2.19
C PHE A 104 -5.15 2.26 1.08
N ARG A 105 -5.25 0.93 1.20
CA ARG A 105 -6.01 0.10 0.26
C ARG A 105 -7.51 0.39 0.35
N ALA A 106 -8.04 0.66 1.55
CA ALA A 106 -9.42 1.10 1.72
C ALA A 106 -9.63 2.48 1.10
N TRP A 107 -8.71 3.43 1.31
CA TRP A 107 -8.71 4.74 0.65
C TRP A 107 -8.74 4.64 -0.88
N SER A 108 -7.96 3.74 -1.47
CA SER A 108 -7.98 3.49 -2.92
C SER A 108 -9.36 3.03 -3.42
N LYS A 109 -9.99 2.08 -2.70
CA LYS A 109 -11.35 1.63 -3.02
C LYS A 109 -12.38 2.76 -2.90
N ILE A 110 -12.37 3.48 -1.78
CA ILE A 110 -13.28 4.62 -1.55
C ILE A 110 -13.11 5.66 -2.66
N THR A 111 -11.87 5.97 -3.05
CA THR A 111 -11.56 6.93 -4.12
C THR A 111 -12.16 6.50 -5.45
N ALA A 112 -12.03 5.22 -5.83
CA ALA A 112 -12.62 4.72 -7.07
C ALA A 112 -14.16 4.84 -7.08
N HIS A 113 -14.82 4.52 -5.97
CA HIS A 113 -16.26 4.70 -5.83
C HIS A 113 -16.67 6.17 -5.81
N LEU A 114 -15.89 7.04 -5.19
CA LEU A 114 -16.13 8.46 -5.13
C LEU A 114 -16.05 9.11 -6.52
N VAL A 115 -15.02 8.78 -7.31
CA VAL A 115 -14.90 9.27 -8.70
C VAL A 115 -16.15 8.89 -9.50
N THR A 116 -16.58 7.62 -9.40
CA THR A 116 -17.81 7.15 -10.07
C THR A 116 -19.06 7.88 -9.56
N ALA A 117 -19.13 8.19 -8.26
CA ALA A 117 -20.27 8.88 -7.66
C ALA A 117 -20.37 10.33 -8.14
N LEU A 118 -19.25 11.06 -8.16
CA LEU A 118 -19.20 12.45 -8.58
C LEU A 118 -19.59 12.63 -10.05
N GLU A 119 -19.12 11.74 -10.92
CA GLU A 119 -19.53 11.72 -12.32
C GLU A 119 -21.03 11.49 -12.49
N ARG A 120 -21.61 10.53 -11.74
CA ARG A 120 -23.04 10.19 -11.84
C ARG A 120 -23.97 11.24 -11.23
N LEU A 121 -23.51 11.94 -10.20
CA LEU A 121 -24.29 12.94 -9.47
C LEU A 121 -24.03 14.36 -9.99
N GLU A 122 -23.21 14.51 -11.03
CA GLU A 122 -22.80 15.80 -11.61
C GLU A 122 -22.29 16.77 -10.53
N ARG A 123 -21.40 16.25 -9.66
CA ARG A 123 -20.77 17.01 -8.58
C ARG A 123 -19.28 17.16 -8.84
N GLU A 124 -18.74 18.33 -8.54
CA GLU A 124 -17.31 18.61 -8.73
C GLU A 124 -16.45 18.20 -7.54
N ARG A 125 -17.02 18.10 -6.34
CA ARG A 125 -16.29 17.89 -5.09
C ARG A 125 -16.98 16.89 -4.16
N PRO A 126 -16.21 16.11 -3.38
CA PRO A 126 -16.77 15.33 -2.29
C PRO A 126 -17.39 16.26 -1.25
N ASN A 127 -18.58 15.87 -0.79
CA ASN A 127 -19.22 16.45 0.39
C ASN A 127 -19.87 15.32 1.18
N ARG A 128 -20.40 15.65 2.36
CA ARG A 128 -21.00 14.68 3.27
C ARG A 128 -22.06 13.77 2.64
N GLU A 129 -22.93 14.31 1.79
CA GLU A 129 -24.01 13.55 1.14
C GLU A 129 -23.45 12.52 0.14
N VAL A 130 -22.49 12.92 -0.69
CA VAL A 130 -21.85 12.02 -1.65
C VAL A 130 -21.08 10.93 -0.92
N LEU A 131 -20.38 11.26 0.17
CA LEU A 131 -19.64 10.29 0.96
C LEU A 131 -20.54 9.24 1.61
N GLN A 132 -21.67 9.65 2.20
CA GLN A 132 -22.65 8.72 2.75
C GLN A 132 -23.20 7.76 1.68
N TRP A 133 -23.46 8.28 0.48
CA TRP A 133 -23.88 7.44 -0.65
C TRP A 133 -22.80 6.44 -1.07
N VAL A 134 -21.53 6.85 -1.11
CA VAL A 134 -20.39 5.96 -1.41
C VAL A 134 -20.29 4.86 -0.36
N PHE A 135 -20.44 5.19 0.93
CA PHE A 135 -20.36 4.21 2.02
C PHE A 135 -21.49 3.18 1.95
N GLY A 136 -22.70 3.61 1.57
CA GLY A 136 -23.81 2.69 1.32
C GLY A 136 -23.50 1.64 0.25
N ARG A 137 -22.70 2.00 -0.77
CA ARG A 137 -22.26 1.05 -1.82
C ARG A 137 -21.10 0.16 -1.41
N LEU A 138 -20.19 0.65 -0.57
CA LEU A 138 -19.09 -0.15 -0.05
C LEU A 138 -19.59 -1.33 0.80
N GLY A 139 -20.65 -1.12 1.60
CA GLY A 139 -21.29 -2.18 2.38
C GLY A 139 -22.09 -3.19 1.55
N GLY A 140 -22.50 -2.83 0.32
CA GLY A 140 -23.27 -3.71 -0.58
C GLY A 140 -22.43 -4.55 -1.53
N SER A 141 -21.10 -4.41 -1.52
CA SER A 141 -20.18 -5.10 -2.44
C SER A 141 -19.57 -6.39 -1.85
N GLY A 142 -20.16 -6.90 -0.76
CA GLY A 142 -19.75 -8.12 -0.05
C GLY A 142 -20.76 -9.26 -0.19
N GLY A 143 -21.21 -9.53 -1.42
CA GLY A 143 -22.02 -10.70 -1.78
C GLY A 143 -21.28 -11.60 -2.75
#